data_AF-A0A3A4VNR6-F1
#
_entry.id   AF-A0A3A4VNR6-F1
#
_cell.length_a   1.000
_cell.length_b   1.000
_cell.length_c   1.000
_cell.angle_alpha   90.00
_cell.angle_beta   90.00
_cell.angle_gamma   90.00
#
_symmetry.space_group_name_H-M   'P 1'
#
loop_
_entity.id
_entity.type
_entity.pdbx_description
1 polymer ?
#
loop_
_entity_poly.entity_id
_entity_poly.type
_entity_poly.pdbx_seq_one_letter_code
_entity_poly.pdbx_strand_id
1 'polypeptide(L)'
;MKYFGYAGQILRVDLSRGKIEKEPLSKELIEGYLGGVGMQYVPSIWLQNAERPVILDQSLRGFAKFVSAEGESYLHDHFGRRLSRDDAHKMLDDYYETRGWDIDRGIPTKEKLLGLGLEEFIPVVEEALNK
;
A
#
# COMPACT_ATOMS: atom_id res chain seq x y z
N MET A 1 17.53 0.22 15.18
CA MET A 1 17.18 -0.41 13.89
C MET A 1 17.11 0.70 12.85
N LYS A 2 17.91 0.66 11.77
CA LYS A 2 18.04 1.78 10.82
C LYS A 2 16.74 2.12 10.08
N TYR A 3 15.88 1.12 9.88
CA TYR A 3 14.64 1.22 9.10
C TYR A 3 13.40 0.70 9.86
N PHE A 4 13.44 0.66 11.20
CA PHE A 4 12.35 0.15 12.06
C PHE A 4 11.66 -1.10 11.48
N GLY A 5 10.34 -1.13 11.28
CA GLY A 5 9.55 -2.30 10.85
C GLY A 5 9.95 -2.98 9.53
N TYR A 6 11.02 -2.51 8.87
CA TYR A 6 11.63 -3.14 7.70
C TYR A 6 12.94 -3.85 8.06
N ALA A 7 13.14 -5.04 7.47
CA ALA A 7 14.34 -5.85 7.66
C ALA A 7 15.61 -5.25 7.01
N GLY A 8 15.47 -4.23 6.16
CA GLY A 8 16.60 -3.56 5.48
C GLY A 8 17.18 -4.34 4.29
N GLN A 9 16.60 -5.48 3.94
CA GLN A 9 16.98 -6.30 2.78
C GLN A 9 15.71 -6.74 2.04
N ILE A 10 15.80 -6.81 0.71
CA ILE A 10 14.80 -7.42 -0.16
C ILE A 10 15.29 -8.83 -0.53
N LEU A 11 14.41 -9.81 -0.38
CA LEU A 11 14.62 -11.19 -0.81
C LEU A 11 13.82 -11.44 -2.09
N ARG A 12 14.50 -11.67 -3.21
CA ARG A 12 13.87 -12.12 -4.45
C ARG A 12 13.95 -13.64 -4.51
N VAL A 13 12.79 -14.29 -4.47
CA VAL A 13 12.67 -15.76 -4.46
C VAL A 13 12.10 -16.23 -5.79
N ASP A 14 12.91 -16.91 -6.59
CA ASP A 14 12.49 -17.61 -7.79
C ASP A 14 12.19 -19.07 -7.44
N LEU A 15 10.91 -19.39 -7.33
CA LEU A 15 10.43 -20.74 -7.01
C LEU A 15 10.61 -21.72 -8.18
N SER A 16 10.70 -21.23 -9.41
CA SER A 16 10.87 -22.08 -10.60
C SER A 16 12.29 -22.64 -10.71
N ARG A 17 13.28 -21.86 -10.26
CA ARG A 17 14.71 -22.23 -10.28
C ARG A 17 15.27 -22.56 -8.90
N GLY A 18 14.47 -22.42 -7.84
CA GLY A 18 14.94 -22.56 -6.46
C GLY A 18 16.03 -21.54 -6.11
N LYS A 19 16.02 -20.35 -6.72
CA LYS A 19 17.05 -19.32 -6.53
C LYS A 19 16.56 -18.26 -5.56
N ILE A 20 17.47 -17.79 -4.71
CA ILE A 20 17.23 -16.67 -3.80
C ILE A 20 18.32 -15.63 -4.01
N GLU A 21 17.92 -14.38 -4.25
CA GLU A 21 18.80 -13.24 -4.32
C GLU A 21 18.47 -12.24 -3.21
N LYS A 22 19.49 -11.57 -2.69
CA LYS A 22 19.38 -10.57 -1.62
C LYS A 22 19.91 -9.25 -2.14
N GLU A 23 19.14 -8.19 -1.98
CA GLU A 23 19.57 -6.82 -2.29
C GLU A 23 19.30 -5.88 -1.10
N PRO A 24 20.12 -4.83 -0.89
CA PRO A 24 19.83 -3.81 0.11
C PRO A 24 18.51 -3.09 -0.17
N LEU A 25 17.71 -2.85 0.87
CA LEU A 25 16.50 -2.04 0.75
C LEU A 25 16.89 -0.56 0.59
N SER A 26 16.47 0.07 -0.50
CA SER A 26 16.73 1.49 -0.75
C SER A 26 15.87 2.39 0.12
N LYS A 27 16.36 3.58 0.44
CA LYS A 27 15.63 4.56 1.27
C LYS A 27 14.43 5.12 0.50
N GLU A 28 14.62 5.32 -0.79
CA GLU A 28 13.64 5.82 -1.74
C GLU A 28 12.42 4.88 -1.79
N LEU A 29 12.65 3.55 -1.77
CA LEU A 29 11.55 2.58 -1.71
C LEU A 29 10.83 2.64 -0.36
N ILE A 30 11.53 2.85 0.75
CA ILE A 30 10.88 2.99 2.07
C ILE A 30 9.99 4.23 2.12
N GLU A 31 10.41 5.33 1.49
CA GLU A 31 9.63 6.57 1.44
C GLU A 31 8.36 6.44 0.58
N GLY A 32 8.38 5.54 -0.40
CA GLY A 32 7.23 5.25 -1.27
C GLY A 32 6.19 4.31 -0.65
N TYR A 33 6.49 3.60 0.44
CA TYR A 33 5.58 2.60 1.01
C TYR A 33 5.33 2.85 2.50
N LEU A 34 4.07 2.70 2.91
CA LEU A 34 3.70 2.67 4.32
C LEU A 34 4.28 1.41 4.97
N GLY A 35 5.19 1.59 5.93
CA GLY A 35 5.59 0.49 6.80
C GLY A 35 6.14 0.96 8.14
N GLY A 36 6.12 0.02 9.08
CA GLY A 36 6.08 0.32 10.51
C GLY A 36 4.88 -0.35 11.17
N VAL A 37 4.97 -0.51 12.49
CA VAL A 37 4.04 -1.16 13.44
C VAL A 37 2.69 -1.53 12.82
N GLY A 38 2.53 -2.82 12.50
CA GLY A 38 1.43 -3.36 11.69
C GLY A 38 0.07 -2.79 12.01
N MET A 39 -0.38 -1.85 11.17
CA MET A 39 -1.78 -1.45 11.05
C MET A 39 -2.30 -2.00 9.72
N GLN A 40 -2.47 -3.33 9.66
CA GLN A 40 -3.17 -4.00 8.55
C GLN A 40 -4.67 -3.66 8.53
N TYR A 41 -5.17 -3.04 9.59
CA TYR A 41 -6.55 -2.60 9.65
C TYR A 41 -6.70 -1.28 8.89
N VAL A 42 -7.30 -1.43 7.72
CA VAL A 42 -8.08 -0.41 7.00
C VAL A 42 -7.34 0.47 5.95
N PRO A 43 -6.60 -0.06 4.96
CA PRO A 43 -6.04 0.77 3.89
C PRO A 43 -7.09 1.63 3.15
N SER A 44 -8.30 1.12 2.92
CA SER A 44 -9.32 1.81 2.11
C SER A 44 -9.95 3.03 2.79
N ILE A 45 -10.26 2.97 4.10
CA ILE A 45 -10.79 4.12 4.84
C ILE A 45 -9.69 5.17 5.05
N TRP A 46 -8.42 4.77 5.12
CA TRP A 46 -7.30 5.68 5.37
C TRP A 46 -6.81 6.39 4.10
N LEU A 47 -6.85 5.73 2.93
CA LEU A 47 -6.57 6.35 1.63
C LEU A 47 -7.59 7.45 1.28
N GLN A 48 -8.87 7.27 1.65
CA GLN A 48 -9.91 8.29 1.46
C GLN A 48 -9.75 9.50 2.40
N ASN A 49 -8.98 9.34 3.48
CA ASN A 49 -8.87 10.30 4.56
C ASN A 49 -7.44 10.83 4.76
N ALA A 50 -6.53 10.68 3.79
CA ALA A 50 -5.16 11.23 3.90
C ALA A 50 -5.16 12.75 4.22
N GLU A 51 -6.19 13.47 3.75
CA GLU A 51 -6.38 14.90 4.01
C GLU A 51 -7.28 15.20 5.21
N ARG A 52 -7.92 14.20 5.81
CA ARG A 52 -8.87 14.36 6.92
C ARG A 52 -8.23 13.89 8.23
N PRO A 53 -8.44 14.62 9.33
CA PRO A 53 -7.98 14.13 10.62
C PRO A 53 -8.74 12.86 10.98
N VAL A 54 -8.02 11.83 11.41
CA VAL A 54 -8.63 10.67 12.04
C VAL A 54 -8.99 11.06 13.46
N ILE A 55 -10.30 11.06 13.72
CA ILE A 55 -10.86 11.33 15.05
C ILE A 55 -10.95 9.98 15.76
N LEU A 56 -10.02 9.73 16.68
CA LEU A 56 -10.03 8.52 17.50
C LEU A 56 -10.69 8.82 18.83
N ASP A 57 -11.57 7.91 19.28
CA ASP A 57 -12.18 8.00 20.60
C ASP A 57 -11.11 8.01 21.70
N GLN A 58 -11.33 8.81 22.74
CA GLN A 58 -10.36 9.00 23.82
C GLN A 58 -10.06 7.70 24.58
N SER A 59 -10.97 6.72 24.56
CA SER A 59 -10.72 5.40 25.15
C SER A 59 -9.61 4.61 24.45
N LEU A 60 -9.25 4.96 23.21
CA LEU A 60 -8.18 4.30 22.43
C LEU A 60 -6.79 4.91 22.63
N ARG A 61 -6.65 5.95 23.47
CA ARG A 61 -5.40 6.68 23.72
C ARG A 61 -4.26 5.81 24.28
N GLY A 62 -4.60 4.68 24.92
CA GLY A 62 -3.64 3.69 25.38
C GLY A 62 -3.09 2.76 24.28
N PHE A 63 -3.82 2.61 23.18
CA PHE A 63 -3.45 1.80 22.02
C PHE A 63 -2.72 2.61 20.94
N ALA A 64 -3.11 3.87 20.75
CA ALA A 64 -2.52 4.73 19.73
C ALA A 64 -1.81 5.94 20.36
N LYS A 65 -0.49 5.85 20.51
CA LYS A 65 0.38 6.99 20.88
C LYS A 65 0.40 8.12 19.85
N PHE A 66 -0.32 7.96 18.75
CA PHE A 66 -0.38 8.90 17.62
C PHE A 66 -1.56 9.88 17.73
N VAL A 67 -2.37 9.80 18.81
CA VAL A 67 -3.52 10.68 19.03
C VAL A 67 -3.07 12.00 19.67
N SER A 68 -3.25 13.12 18.96
CA SER A 68 -3.01 14.46 19.51
C SER A 68 -3.90 14.75 20.72
N ALA A 69 -3.52 15.72 21.56
CA ALA A 69 -4.34 16.11 22.72
C ALA A 69 -5.73 16.62 22.32
N GLU A 70 -5.87 17.11 21.08
CA GLU A 70 -7.10 17.63 20.49
C GLU A 70 -7.92 16.55 19.75
N GLY A 71 -7.42 15.31 19.66
CA GLY A 71 -8.13 14.18 19.04
C GLY A 71 -8.03 14.13 17.51
N GLU A 72 -7.40 15.12 16.87
CA GLU A 72 -7.16 15.16 15.43
C GLU A 72 -5.76 14.65 15.09
N SER A 73 -5.67 13.56 14.32
CA SER A 73 -4.38 12.98 13.92
C SER A 73 -4.33 12.74 12.43
N TYR A 74 -3.26 13.20 11.78
CA TYR A 74 -3.01 12.95 10.37
C TYR A 74 -2.07 11.76 10.17
N LEU A 75 -2.16 11.15 8.99
CA LEU A 75 -1.20 10.14 8.57
C LEU A 75 0.18 10.75 8.38
N HIS A 76 1.19 10.04 8.88
CA HIS A 76 2.58 10.38 8.66
C HIS A 76 3.30 9.13 8.15
N ASP A 77 4.30 9.32 7.29
CA ASP A 77 5.24 8.28 6.94
C ASP A 77 6.18 7.94 8.11
N HIS A 78 7.06 6.98 7.87
CA HIS A 78 8.03 6.54 8.85
C HIS A 78 8.92 7.69 9.40
N PHE A 79 9.20 8.69 8.57
CA PHE A 79 10.07 9.82 8.90
C PHE A 79 9.31 10.96 9.60
N GLY A 80 8.01 10.76 9.90
CA GLY A 80 7.17 11.78 10.50
C GLY A 80 6.74 12.86 9.51
N ARG A 81 6.85 12.62 8.19
CA ARG A 81 6.30 13.52 7.17
C ARG A 81 4.83 13.22 6.99
N ARG A 82 3.99 14.25 7.04
CA ARG A 82 2.55 14.12 6.79
C ARG A 82 2.31 13.60 5.37
N LEU A 83 1.49 12.56 5.24
CA LEU A 83 1.09 12.03 3.95
C LEU A 83 0.01 12.91 3.31
N SER A 84 0.15 13.13 2.01
CA SER A 84 -0.84 13.81 1.18
C SER A 84 -1.74 12.82 0.44
N ARG A 85 -2.79 13.34 -0.21
CA ARG A 85 -3.58 12.58 -1.18
C ARG A 85 -2.72 12.06 -2.34
N ASP A 86 -1.75 12.84 -2.80
CA ASP A 86 -0.85 12.43 -3.89
C ASP A 86 0.07 11.27 -3.49
N ASP A 87 0.55 11.26 -2.24
CA ASP A 87 1.33 10.12 -1.72
C ASP A 87 0.47 8.84 -1.75
N ALA A 88 -0.80 8.93 -1.36
CA ALA A 88 -1.75 7.83 -1.42
C ALA A 88 -2.04 7.36 -2.86
N HIS A 89 -2.14 8.28 -3.83
CA HIS A 89 -2.32 7.92 -5.24
C HIS A 89 -1.10 7.20 -5.80
N LYS A 90 0.12 7.72 -5.56
CA LYS A 90 1.36 7.05 -6.00
C LYS A 90 1.46 5.63 -5.46
N MET A 91 1.12 5.43 -4.19
CA MET A 91 1.10 4.10 -3.59
C MET A 91 0.09 3.15 -4.24
N LEU A 92 -1.06 3.66 -4.67
CA LEU A 92 -2.07 2.90 -5.40
C LEU A 92 -1.61 2.56 -6.82
N ASP A 93 -1.00 3.51 -7.52
CA ASP A 93 -0.46 3.31 -8.86
C ASP A 93 0.61 2.22 -8.86
N ASP A 94 1.58 2.31 -7.95
CA ASP A 94 2.63 1.31 -7.75
C ASP A 94 2.03 -0.09 -7.45
N TYR A 95 0.96 -0.12 -6.65
CA TYR A 95 0.25 -1.36 -6.34
C TYR A 95 -0.44 -1.94 -7.59
N TYR A 96 -1.20 -1.15 -8.34
CA TYR A 96 -1.89 -1.62 -9.54
C TYR A 96 -0.91 -2.06 -10.62
N GLU A 97 0.17 -1.30 -10.85
CA GLU A 97 1.23 -1.68 -11.77
C GLU A 97 1.84 -3.04 -11.38
N THR A 98 2.22 -3.21 -10.11
CA THR A 98 2.80 -4.48 -9.61
C THR A 98 1.83 -5.66 -9.76
N ARG A 99 0.53 -5.41 -9.70
CA ARG A 99 -0.50 -6.45 -9.86
C ARG A 99 -0.83 -6.73 -11.34
N GLY A 100 -0.33 -5.94 -12.28
CA GLY A 100 -0.69 -6.00 -13.69
C GLY A 100 -2.14 -5.56 -13.90
N TRP A 101 -2.54 -4.48 -13.22
CA TRP A 101 -3.87 -3.89 -13.30
C TRP A 101 -3.78 -2.56 -14.05
N ASP A 102 -4.90 -2.12 -14.62
CA ASP A 102 -5.06 -0.78 -15.17
C ASP A 102 -4.93 0.25 -14.04
N ILE A 103 -4.00 1.19 -14.18
CA ILE A 103 -3.67 2.16 -13.12
C ILE A 103 -4.84 3.13 -12.89
N ASP A 104 -5.47 3.60 -13.96
CA ASP A 104 -6.53 4.60 -13.88
C ASP A 104 -7.81 4.05 -13.22
N ARG A 105 -8.13 2.77 -13.50
CA ARG A 105 -9.38 2.14 -13.07
C ARG A 105 -9.21 1.18 -11.88
N GLY A 106 -7.99 0.73 -11.61
CA GLY A 106 -7.71 -0.29 -10.61
C GLY A 106 -8.33 -1.65 -10.95
N ILE A 107 -8.49 -1.96 -12.24
CA ILE A 107 -9.12 -3.20 -12.73
C ILE A 107 -8.02 -4.13 -13.29
N PRO A 108 -8.01 -5.44 -12.97
CA PRO A 108 -7.05 -6.37 -13.57
C PRO A 108 -7.09 -6.35 -15.11
N THR A 109 -5.94 -6.39 -15.78
CA THR A 109 -5.94 -6.49 -17.24
C THR A 109 -6.30 -7.89 -17.72
N LYS A 110 -6.66 -8.01 -19.00
CA LYS A 110 -6.93 -9.29 -19.66
C LYS A 110 -5.74 -10.26 -19.56
N GLU A 111 -4.53 -9.76 -19.79
CA GLU A 111 -3.28 -10.51 -19.67
C GLU A 111 -3.13 -11.08 -18.26
N LYS A 112 -3.52 -10.29 -17.25
CA LYS A 112 -3.47 -10.74 -15.86
C LYS A 112 -4.45 -11.87 -15.58
N LEU A 113 -5.67 -11.81 -16.10
CA LEU A 113 -6.66 -12.89 -15.94
C LEU A 113 -6.22 -14.19 -16.63
N LEU A 114 -5.69 -14.09 -17.86
CA LEU A 114 -5.13 -15.24 -18.59
C LEU A 114 -3.99 -15.90 -17.80
N GLY A 115 -3.07 -15.10 -17.26
CA GLY A 115 -1.96 -15.61 -16.46
C GLY A 115 -2.38 -16.28 -15.14
N LEU A 116 -3.62 -16.05 -14.68
CA LEU A 116 -4.17 -16.65 -13.47
C LEU A 116 -5.14 -17.82 -13.76
N GLY A 117 -5.46 -18.12 -15.02
CA GLY A 117 -6.47 -19.12 -15.39
C GLY A 117 -7.90 -18.69 -15.01
N LEU A 118 -8.18 -17.39 -15.12
CA LEU A 118 -9.47 -16.77 -14.79
C LEU A 118 -10.16 -16.21 -16.04
N GLU A 119 -10.04 -16.91 -17.17
CA GLU A 119 -10.49 -16.42 -18.48
C GLU A 119 -12.01 -16.18 -18.53
N GLU A 120 -12.77 -16.92 -17.74
CA GLU A 120 -14.22 -16.80 -17.59
C GLU A 120 -14.68 -15.40 -17.14
N PHE A 121 -13.81 -14.62 -16.49
CA PHE A 121 -14.11 -13.26 -16.02
C PHE A 121 -13.72 -12.16 -17.02
N ILE A 122 -13.05 -12.51 -18.13
CA ILE A 122 -12.64 -11.52 -19.15
C ILE A 122 -13.81 -10.67 -19.64
N PRO A 123 -15.01 -11.21 -19.94
CA PRO A 123 -16.12 -10.38 -20.44
C PRO A 123 -16.54 -9.28 -19.45
N VAL A 124 -16.57 -9.59 -18.15
CA VAL A 124 -16.95 -8.64 -17.09
C VAL A 124 -15.90 -7.54 -16.94
N VAL A 125 -14.63 -7.92 -17.03
CA VAL A 125 -13.51 -6.98 -16.93
C VAL A 125 -13.42 -6.08 -18.16
N GLU A 126 -13.55 -6.61 -19.38
CA GLU A 126 -13.56 -5.80 -20.59
C GLU A 126 -14.75 -4.83 -20.61
N GLU A 127 -15.94 -5.23 -20.14
CA GLU A 127 -17.07 -4.31 -19.99
C GLU A 127 -16.72 -3.17 -19.02
N ALA A 128 -16.12 -3.48 -17.87
CA ALA A 128 -15.75 -2.49 -16.86
C ALA A 128 -14.61 -1.55 -17.30
N LEU A 129 -13.70 -2.01 -18.17
CA LEU A 129 -12.63 -1.19 -18.76
C LEU A 129 -13.11 -0.26 -19.88
N ASN A 130 -14.25 -0.55 -20.50
CA ASN A 130 -14.81 0.24 -21.60
C ASN A 130 -15.86 1.28 -21.18
N LYS A 131 -16.30 1.27 -19.91
CA LYS A 131 -17.27 2.23 -19.35
C LYS A 131 -16.65 3.58 -19.00
#